data_AF-A0A7J8XRR2-F1
#
_entry.id   AF-A0A7J8XRR2-F1
#
_cell.length_a   1.000
_cell.length_b   1.000
_cell.length_c   1.000
_cell.angle_alpha   90.00
_cell.angle_beta   90.00
_cell.angle_gamma   90.00
#
_symmetry.space_group_name_H-M   'P 1'
#
loop_
_entity.id
_entity.type
_entity.pdbx_description
1 polymer ?
#
loop_
_entity_poly.entity_id
_entity_poly.type
_entity_poly.pdbx_seq_one_letter_code
_entity_poly.pdbx_strand_id
1 'polypeptide(L)'
;MSPSIKSEANFFVAPNDAGNKEVTWRKGEKGLWKFYSIGDAFKNGASFSKQTGVGGAKPNYDQEQYFKVEIAGSVKELTSESGVLRCSRSLTC
;
A
#
# COMPACT_ATOMS: atom_id res chain seq x y z
N MET A 1 0.99 4.46 21.09
CA MET A 1 0.42 3.49 20.13
C MET A 1 1.55 2.89 19.29
N SER A 2 1.48 1.60 18.97
CA SER A 2 2.55 0.87 18.26
C SER A 2 1.99 0.14 17.03
N PRO A 3 1.69 0.86 15.93
CA PRO A 3 1.07 0.27 14.75
C PRO A 3 1.95 -0.77 14.05
N SER A 4 1.27 -1.72 13.40
CA SER A 4 1.86 -2.70 12.49
C SER A 4 1.26 -2.48 11.10
N ILE A 5 2.10 -2.20 10.10
CA ILE A 5 1.71 -1.93 8.72
C ILE A 5 2.39 -2.94 7.79
N LYS A 6 1.57 -3.67 7.02
CA LYS A 6 2.00 -4.46 5.87
C LYS A 6 1.58 -3.72 4.61
N SER A 7 2.55 -3.13 3.89
CA SER A 7 2.37 -2.67 2.52
C SER A 7 2.75 -3.82 1.59
N GLU A 8 1.85 -4.22 0.71
CA GLU A 8 2.05 -5.38 -0.17
C GLU A 8 1.55 -5.05 -1.58
N ALA A 9 2.46 -5.15 -2.55
CA ALA A 9 2.24 -4.92 -3.97
C ALA A 9 1.54 -3.60 -4.36
N ASN A 10 1.76 -2.53 -3.60
CA ASN A 10 1.31 -1.19 -3.95
C ASN A 10 2.22 -0.55 -5.01
N PHE A 11 1.68 0.40 -5.77
CA PHE A 11 2.43 1.17 -6.77
C PHE A 11 2.50 2.65 -6.37
N PHE A 12 3.65 3.09 -5.86
CA PHE A 12 3.86 4.44 -5.37
C PHE A 12 4.57 5.30 -6.41
N VAL A 13 3.95 6.43 -6.77
CA VAL A 13 4.55 7.46 -7.63
C VAL A 13 4.76 8.71 -6.79
N ALA A 14 6.01 9.04 -6.48
CA ALA A 14 6.30 10.28 -5.76
C ALA A 14 6.03 11.50 -6.66
N PRO A 15 5.74 12.68 -6.09
CA PRO A 15 5.63 13.90 -6.88
C PRO A 15 7.00 14.35 -7.41
N ASN A 16 6.99 15.28 -8.37
CA ASN A 16 8.22 15.73 -9.05
C ASN A 16 9.15 16.58 -8.18
N ASP A 17 8.66 17.12 -7.06
CA ASP A 17 9.51 17.82 -6.11
C ASP A 17 10.54 16.88 -5.47
N ALA A 18 11.68 17.43 -5.09
CA ALA A 18 12.80 16.63 -4.57
C ALA A 18 12.60 16.14 -3.12
N GLY A 19 11.69 16.74 -2.36
CA GLY A 19 11.57 16.52 -0.91
C GLY A 19 10.64 15.37 -0.52
N ASN A 20 9.60 15.09 -1.29
CA ASN A 20 8.52 14.20 -0.89
C ASN A 20 8.67 12.80 -1.51
N LYS A 21 9.74 12.10 -1.14
CA LYS A 21 10.09 10.77 -1.71
C LYS A 21 9.79 9.59 -0.80
N GLU A 22 9.73 9.80 0.50
CA GLU A 22 9.45 8.74 1.47
C GLU A 22 7.93 8.50 1.56
N VAL A 23 7.50 7.27 1.31
CA VAL A 23 6.08 6.85 1.38
C VAL A 23 5.57 6.85 2.83
N THR A 24 6.44 6.56 3.80
CA THR A 24 6.03 6.43 5.20
C THR A 24 6.36 7.66 6.02
N TRP A 25 5.38 8.15 6.79
CA TRP A 25 5.61 9.20 7.77
C TRP A 25 5.30 8.69 9.18
N ARG A 26 6.24 8.92 10.11
CA ARG A 26 6.14 8.44 11.49
C ARG A 26 6.11 9.62 12.46
N LYS A 27 4.95 9.88 13.04
CA LYS A 27 4.73 10.94 14.04
C LYS A 27 4.74 10.33 15.46
N GLY A 28 5.73 10.67 16.27
CA GLY A 28 5.87 10.22 17.67
C GLY A 28 6.98 9.17 17.90
N GLU A 29 6.97 8.53 19.08
CA GLU A 29 7.96 7.51 19.48
C GLU A 29 7.82 6.22 18.67
N LYS A 30 8.94 5.77 18.09
CA LYS A 30 8.97 4.77 16.99
C LYS A 30 9.35 3.36 17.42
N GLY A 31 9.72 3.15 18.69
CA GLY A 31 10.49 1.97 19.13
C GLY A 31 9.80 0.61 18.93
N LEU A 32 8.47 0.58 18.82
CA LEU A 32 7.67 -0.64 18.74
C LEU A 32 6.89 -0.80 17.43
N TRP A 33 7.08 0.09 16.46
CA TRP A 33 6.30 0.08 15.23
C TRP A 33 6.85 -1.00 14.30
N LYS A 34 5.95 -1.67 13.57
CA LYS A 34 6.33 -2.73 12.65
C LYS A 34 5.88 -2.42 11.23
N PHE A 35 6.75 -1.84 10.41
CA PHE A 35 6.42 -1.42 9.04
C PHE A 35 7.16 -2.30 8.04
N TYR A 36 6.45 -2.87 7.07
CA TYR A 36 7.01 -3.73 6.03
C TYR A 36 6.44 -3.40 4.67
N SER A 37 7.27 -3.59 3.65
CA SER A 37 6.95 -3.40 2.24
C SER A 37 7.37 -4.65 1.48
N ILE A 38 6.43 -5.30 0.81
CA ILE A 38 6.64 -6.57 0.12
C ILE A 38 6.13 -6.43 -1.31
N GLY A 39 7.03 -6.52 -2.29
CA GLY A 39 6.63 -6.47 -3.71
C GLY A 39 6.09 -5.11 -4.18
N ASP A 40 6.22 -4.04 -3.38
CA ASP A 40 5.82 -2.69 -3.78
C ASP A 40 6.70 -2.17 -4.93
N ALA A 41 6.10 -1.41 -5.84
CA ALA A 41 6.80 -0.71 -6.90
C ALA A 41 6.92 0.77 -6.57
N PHE A 42 8.13 1.31 -6.75
CA PHE A 42 8.43 2.72 -6.49
C PHE A 42 8.85 3.44 -7.77
N LYS A 43 8.20 4.56 -8.08
CA LYS A 43 8.49 5.40 -9.24
C LYS A 43 8.76 6.84 -8.82
N ASN A 44 9.50 7.54 -9.67
CA ASN A 44 9.88 8.94 -9.48
C ASN A 44 10.65 9.22 -8.17
N GLY A 45 11.50 8.28 -7.77
CA GLY A 45 12.27 8.36 -6.54
C GLY A 45 11.48 8.04 -5.27
N ALA A 46 10.23 7.55 -5.37
CA ALA A 46 9.52 7.03 -4.21
C ALA A 46 10.35 5.97 -3.48
N SER A 47 10.19 5.88 -2.18
CA SER A 47 10.93 4.94 -1.34
C SER A 47 10.14 4.57 -0.10
N PHE A 48 10.43 3.38 0.42
CA PHE A 48 9.92 2.93 1.70
C PHE A 48 11.13 2.68 2.59
N SER A 49 11.31 3.52 3.60
CA SER A 49 12.40 3.42 4.55
C SER A 49 12.43 2.05 5.24
N LYS A 50 13.59 1.73 5.82
CA LYS A 50 13.92 0.41 6.41
C LYS A 50 12.72 -0.24 7.11
N GLN A 51 12.48 -1.49 6.74
CA GLN A 51 11.50 -2.33 7.41
C GLN A 51 11.84 -2.43 8.90
N THR A 52 10.81 -2.40 9.75
CA THR A 52 10.96 -2.35 11.21
C THR A 52 10.15 -3.45 11.86
N GLY A 53 10.65 -3.98 12.98
CA GLY A 53 10.04 -5.08 13.72
C GLY A 53 10.60 -6.46 13.36
N VAL A 54 10.60 -7.36 14.34
CA VAL A 54 10.95 -8.77 14.14
C VAL A 54 9.69 -9.54 13.72
N GLY A 55 9.80 -10.34 12.67
CA GLY A 55 8.76 -11.30 12.26
C GLY A 55 7.70 -10.81 11.27
N GLY A 56 7.85 -9.64 10.65
CA GLY A 56 6.88 -9.14 9.67
C GLY A 56 5.67 -8.45 10.30
N ALA A 57 4.78 -7.98 9.43
CA ALA A 57 3.42 -7.57 9.78
C ALA A 57 2.51 -8.64 9.19
N LYS A 58 1.93 -9.46 10.06
CA LYS A 58 1.02 -10.52 9.66
C LYS A 58 -0.41 -10.03 9.83
N PRO A 59 -1.18 -9.81 8.74
CA PRO A 59 -2.62 -9.64 8.85
C PRO A 59 -3.21 -10.96 9.35
N ASN A 60 -4.11 -10.87 10.34
CA ASN A 60 -4.76 -12.03 10.95
C ASN A 60 -6.02 -12.41 10.18
N TYR A 61 -5.91 -12.51 8.85
CA TYR A 61 -7.03 -12.93 8.03
C TYR A 61 -7.39 -14.39 8.30
N ASP A 62 -8.68 -14.66 8.43
CA ASP A 62 -9.21 -16.01 8.28
C ASP A 62 -9.30 -16.40 6.79
N GLN A 63 -9.82 -17.59 6.52
CA GLN A 63 -9.91 -18.13 5.17
C GLN A 63 -10.92 -17.37 4.28
N GLU A 64 -11.96 -16.77 4.87
CA GLU A 64 -12.98 -15.99 4.14
C GLU A 64 -12.49 -14.57 3.82
N GLN A 65 -11.62 -14.04 4.67
CA GLN A 65 -10.99 -12.73 4.51
C GLN A 65 -9.76 -12.76 3.60
N TYR A 66 -9.20 -13.94 3.36
CA TYR A 66 -8.01 -14.09 2.52
C TYR A 66 -8.32 -13.78 1.05
N PHE A 67 -7.46 -12.99 0.43
CA PHE A 67 -7.51 -12.72 -1.00
C PHE A 67 -6.10 -12.80 -1.60
N LYS A 68 -6.03 -13.16 -2.88
CA LYS A 68 -4.78 -13.17 -3.62
C LYS A 68 -4.34 -11.72 -3.88
N VAL A 69 -3.10 -11.41 -3.52
CA VAL A 69 -2.46 -10.15 -3.89
C VAL A 69 -1.72 -10.33 -5.23
N GLU A 70 -2.03 -9.48 -6.20
CA GLU A 70 -1.35 -9.44 -7.50
C GLU A 70 -0.02 -8.69 -7.45
N ILE A 71 0.75 -8.67 -8.54
CA ILE A 71 2.00 -7.91 -8.60
C ILE A 71 1.74 -6.39 -8.71
N ALA A 72 2.66 -5.57 -8.20
CA ALA A 72 2.48 -4.12 -8.19
C ALA A 72 2.31 -3.48 -9.59
N GLY A 73 2.81 -4.12 -10.65
CA GLY A 73 2.61 -3.67 -12.03
C GLY A 73 1.14 -3.66 -12.47
N SER A 74 0.30 -4.51 -11.88
CA SER A 74 -1.13 -4.65 -12.20
C SER A 74 -2.00 -3.61 -11.50
N VAL A 75 -1.48 -2.87 -10.50
CA VAL A 75 -2.27 -1.93 -9.68
C VAL A 75 -3.01 -0.90 -10.54
N LYS A 76 -2.38 -0.39 -11.60
CA LYS A 76 -3.00 0.61 -12.49
C LYS A 76 -4.26 0.06 -13.18
N GLU A 77 -4.23 -1.20 -13.60
CA GLU A 77 -5.37 -1.87 -14.22
C GLU A 77 -6.42 -2.24 -13.17
N LEU A 78 -5.99 -2.84 -12.05
CA LEU A 78 -6.89 -3.25 -10.96
C LEU A 78 -7.66 -2.08 -10.33
N THR A 79 -7.10 -0.87 -10.39
CA THR A 79 -7.70 0.34 -9.82
C THR A 79 -8.26 1.30 -10.86
N SER A 80 -8.32 0.93 -12.16
CA SER A 80 -8.78 1.84 -13.23
C SER A 80 -10.24 2.27 -13.05
N GLU A 81 -11.07 1.41 -12.49
CA GLU A 81 -12.50 1.66 -12.22
C GLU A 81 -12.76 2.09 -10.76
N SER A 82 -11.73 2.53 -10.02
CA SER A 82 -11.91 3.00 -8.65
C SER A 82 -12.77 4.26 -8.60
N GLY A 83 -13.66 4.32 -7.61
CA GLY A 83 -14.56 5.45 -7.40
C GLY A 83 -16.03 5.02 -7.46
N VAL A 84 -16.93 5.97 -7.68
CA VAL A 84 -18.36 5.68 -7.79
C VAL A 84 -18.65 4.98 -9.12
N LEU A 85 -19.55 3.99 -9.08
CA LEU A 85 -20.06 3.38 -10.30
C LEU A 85 -20.73 4.45 -11.17
N ARG A 86 -20.38 4.48 -12.46
CA ARG A 86 -20.99 5.38 -13.45
C ARG A 86 -22.25 4.74 -14.01
N CYS A 87 -23.33 4.84 -13.25
CA CYS A 87 -24.62 4.31 -13.67
C CYS A 87 -25.30 5.27 -14.66
N SER A 88 -25.89 4.70 -15.70
CA SER A 88 -26.77 5.41 -16.63
C SER A 88 -28.08 4.64 -16.75
N ARG A 89 -29.15 5.28 -17.27
CA ARG A 89 -30.46 4.62 -17.43
C ARG A 89 -30.40 3.32 -18.27
N SER A 90 -29.34 3.13 -19.05
CA SER A 90 -29.13 1.97 -19.91
C SER A 90 -28.11 0.95 -19.36
N LEU A 91 -27.53 1.17 -18.17
CA LEU A 91 -26.56 0.26 -17.56
C LEU A 91 -27.10 -0.29 -16.25
N THR A 92 -27.07 -1.61 -16.09
CA THR A 92 -27.31 -2.25 -14.79
C THR A 92 -26.06 -2.11 -13.95
N CYS A 93 -26.19 -1.33 -12.88
CA CYS A 93 -25.40 -1.40 -11.67
C CYS A 93 -26.22 -2.20 -10.65
#